data_AF-G2NA23-F1
#
_entry.id   AF-G2NA23-F1
#
_cell.length_a   1.000
_cell.length_b   1.000
_cell.length_c   1.000
_cell.angle_alpha   90.00
_cell.angle_beta   90.00
_cell.angle_gamma   90.00
#
_symmetry.space_group_name_H-M   'P 1'
#
loop_
_entity.id
_entity.type
_entity.pdbx_description
1 polymer ?
#
loop_
_entity_poly.entity_id
_entity_poly.type
_entity_poly.pdbx_seq_one_letter_code
_entity_poly.pdbx_strand_id
1 'polypeptide(L)'
;MTDMDRRSILQLTSAAAIGGGLVLGAGGAAHAARGAVRRLVLTGRRTGANIPDVLTAGVPYFVRYDLSDAQGRSVGTENAHCLPVAVGLDGSFVMATLVLSLDDGMITAATAFQRPLPAVTEPPVGARQWSHVFAVTGGTGTYVGAAGSLTIEHPSRDEDVLTIDLTDPSL
;
A
#
# COMPACT_ATOMS: atom_id res chain seq x y z
N MET A 1 1.40 48.12 11.99
CA MET A 1 1.75 46.97 12.85
C MET A 1 1.77 45.75 11.95
N THR A 2 2.97 45.38 11.52
CA THR A 2 3.27 44.18 10.72
C THR A 2 2.92 42.94 11.54
N ASP A 3 2.04 42.08 11.03
CA ASP A 3 2.07 40.67 11.41
C ASP A 3 1.80 39.81 10.17
N MET A 4 2.57 38.74 10.11
CA MET A 4 3.05 38.08 8.90
C MET A 4 2.19 36.87 8.54
N ASP A 5 2.15 36.63 7.25
CA ASP A 5 1.49 35.55 6.53
C ASP A 5 1.78 34.13 7.10
N ARG A 6 0.77 33.27 7.17
CA ARG A 6 0.89 31.84 7.54
C ARG A 6 0.06 30.93 6.63
N ARG A 7 -0.23 31.33 5.39
CA ARG A 7 -0.84 30.44 4.40
C ARG A 7 0.19 29.96 3.36
N SER A 8 1.21 29.26 3.84
CA SER A 8 2.07 28.45 2.95
C SER A 8 1.38 27.11 2.68
N ILE A 9 0.53 27.09 1.64
CA ILE A 9 0.03 25.86 1.02
C ILE A 9 1.22 25.24 0.28
N LEU A 10 1.80 24.17 0.81
CA LEU A 10 2.74 23.34 0.07
C LEU A 10 1.99 22.61 -1.05
N GLN A 11 2.07 23.15 -2.27
CA GLN A 11 1.78 22.38 -3.48
C GLN A 11 3.05 21.62 -3.87
N LEU A 12 3.12 20.33 -3.54
CA LEU A 12 4.12 19.43 -4.12
C LEU A 12 3.71 19.13 -5.57
N THR A 13 4.34 19.83 -6.51
CA THR A 13 4.36 19.47 -7.93
C THR A 13 5.61 18.64 -8.20
N SER A 14 5.45 17.32 -8.28
CA SER A 14 6.53 16.42 -8.71
C SER A 14 6.62 16.43 -10.23
N ALA A 15 7.51 17.27 -10.78
CA ALA A 15 7.95 17.16 -12.16
C ALA A 15 9.17 16.22 -12.21
N ALA A 16 8.99 15.02 -12.76
CA ALA A 16 10.11 14.14 -13.05
C ALA A 16 10.80 14.60 -14.35
N ALA A 17 12.10 14.91 -14.25
CA ALA A 17 12.91 15.28 -15.40
C ALA A 17 13.22 14.04 -16.26
N ILE A 18 12.81 14.08 -17.53
CA ILE A 18 13.27 13.14 -18.56
C ILE A 18 14.66 13.59 -19.01
N GLY A 19 15.68 12.78 -18.72
CA GLY A 19 17.06 12.96 -19.21
C GLY A 19 17.53 11.66 -19.86
N GLY A 20 17.68 11.68 -21.19
CA GLY A 20 17.85 10.48 -22.02
C GLY A 20 19.27 9.87 -22.07
N GLY A 21 19.33 8.71 -22.72
CA GLY A 21 20.58 8.02 -23.09
C GLY A 21 20.31 6.64 -23.70
N LEU A 22 19.94 6.61 -24.99
CA LEU A 22 19.81 5.40 -25.82
C LEU A 22 21.19 4.78 -26.09
N VAL A 23 21.37 3.51 -25.72
CA VAL A 23 22.30 2.58 -26.40
C VAL A 23 21.54 1.28 -26.67
N LEU A 24 21.02 1.14 -27.89
CA LEU A 24 20.35 -0.07 -28.37
C LEU A 24 21.40 -1.13 -28.72
N GLY A 25 21.59 -2.11 -27.84
CA GLY A 25 22.27 -3.37 -28.19
C GLY A 25 21.32 -4.27 -29.00
N ALA A 26 21.80 -4.78 -30.13
CA ALA A 26 21.04 -5.52 -31.15
C ALA A 26 20.48 -6.90 -30.72
N GLY A 27 20.30 -7.16 -29.42
CA GLY A 27 19.66 -8.38 -28.88
C GLY A 27 18.26 -8.18 -28.30
N GLY A 28 17.73 -6.95 -28.27
CA GLY A 28 16.53 -6.59 -27.50
C GLY A 28 15.17 -6.78 -28.19
N ALA A 29 15.11 -7.19 -29.45
CA ALA A 29 13.86 -7.22 -30.22
C ALA A 29 12.91 -8.38 -29.87
N ALA A 30 13.30 -9.29 -28.97
CA ALA A 30 12.45 -10.38 -28.48
C ALA A 30 11.75 -10.10 -27.14
N HIS A 31 12.01 -8.93 -26.51
CA HIS A 31 11.37 -8.52 -25.25
C HIS A 31 10.27 -7.47 -25.43
N ALA A 32 9.98 -7.05 -26.66
CA ALA A 32 8.86 -6.18 -26.99
C ALA A 32 7.52 -6.96 -27.06
N ALA A 33 7.30 -7.86 -26.11
CA ALA A 33 6.05 -8.60 -25.97
C ALA A 33 5.39 -8.29 -24.63
N ARG A 34 4.35 -7.46 -24.73
CA ARG A 34 3.23 -7.25 -23.80
C ARG A 34 3.46 -6.28 -22.65
N GLY A 35 3.20 -5.01 -22.95
CA GLY A 35 2.62 -4.10 -21.99
C GLY A 35 1.20 -4.50 -21.62
N ALA A 36 1.11 -5.47 -20.71
CA ALA A 36 -0.13 -5.79 -20.02
C ALA A 36 -0.03 -5.21 -18.62
N VAL A 37 -1.00 -4.34 -18.26
CA VAL A 37 -1.28 -3.98 -16.87
C VAL A 37 -1.29 -5.28 -16.05
N ARG A 38 -0.32 -5.45 -15.15
CA ARG A 38 -0.23 -6.66 -14.31
C ARG A 38 -1.15 -6.46 -13.12
N ARG A 39 -2.35 -7.04 -13.20
CA ARG A 39 -3.27 -7.12 -12.07
C ARG A 39 -3.02 -8.39 -11.27
N LEU A 40 -2.83 -8.27 -9.96
CA LEU A 40 -2.78 -9.37 -9.01
C LEU A 40 -3.97 -9.27 -8.06
N VAL A 41 -4.54 -10.42 -7.70
CA VAL A 41 -5.58 -10.51 -6.66
C VAL A 41 -5.12 -11.56 -5.65
N LEU A 42 -4.95 -11.14 -4.40
CA LEU A 42 -4.45 -11.96 -3.31
C LEU A 42 -5.42 -11.91 -2.14
N THR A 43 -5.47 -13.00 -1.37
CA THR A 43 -6.19 -13.06 -0.09
C THR A 43 -5.18 -13.09 1.03
N GLY A 44 -5.33 -12.21 2.01
CA GLY A 44 -4.53 -12.16 3.22
C GLY A 44 -5.28 -12.80 4.41
N ARG A 45 -4.56 -13.61 5.20
CA ARG A 45 -5.02 -14.05 6.53
C ARG A 45 -4.04 -13.54 7.59
N ARG A 46 -4.55 -12.81 8.57
CA ARG A 46 -3.72 -12.20 9.61
C ARG A 46 -2.98 -13.28 10.42
N THR A 47 -1.67 -13.11 10.55
CA THR A 47 -0.80 -13.98 11.33
C THR A 47 -0.12 -13.28 12.50
N GLY A 48 -0.11 -11.95 12.51
CA GLY A 48 0.38 -11.19 13.65
C GLY A 48 -0.06 -9.72 13.60
N ALA A 49 -0.29 -9.14 14.78
CA ALA A 49 -0.56 -7.72 14.92
C ALA A 49 -0.27 -7.28 16.35
N ASN A 50 0.06 -6.00 16.55
CA ASN A 50 0.11 -5.36 17.87
C ASN A 50 -0.78 -4.11 17.93
N ILE A 51 -1.91 -4.13 17.20
CA ILE A 51 -2.88 -3.04 17.22
C ILE A 51 -3.36 -2.83 18.67
N PRO A 52 -3.17 -1.65 19.27
CA PRO A 52 -3.64 -1.39 20.62
C PRO A 52 -5.17 -1.27 20.65
N ASP A 53 -5.78 -1.63 21.77
CA ASP A 53 -7.23 -1.51 22.01
C ASP A 53 -7.75 -0.09 21.77
N VAL A 54 -6.91 0.92 22.03
CA VAL A 54 -7.17 2.32 21.73
C VAL A 54 -5.99 2.89 20.96
N LEU A 55 -6.25 3.38 19.74
CA LEU A 55 -5.22 4.06 18.96
C LEU A 55 -4.80 5.36 19.66
N THR A 56 -3.49 5.64 19.65
CA THR A 56 -2.92 6.89 20.17
C THR A 56 -2.12 7.55 19.07
N ALA A 57 -2.34 8.85 18.86
CA ALA A 57 -1.58 9.61 17.88
C ALA A 57 -0.07 9.52 18.19
N GLY A 58 0.73 9.23 17.17
CA GLY A 58 2.18 9.06 17.30
C GLY A 58 2.66 7.69 17.78
N VAL A 59 1.76 6.78 18.18
CA VAL A 59 2.13 5.42 18.63
C VAL A 59 1.96 4.44 17.47
N PRO A 60 3.06 3.90 16.91
CA PRO A 60 2.97 3.00 15.77
C PRO A 60 2.46 1.61 16.15
N TYR A 61 1.88 0.93 15.17
CA TYR A 61 1.54 -0.49 15.24
C TYR A 61 1.86 -1.18 13.91
N PHE A 62 1.87 -2.51 13.92
CA PHE A 62 2.06 -3.33 12.74
C PHE A 62 0.95 -4.37 12.61
N VAL A 63 0.78 -4.81 11.37
CA VAL A 63 0.00 -6.00 11.02
C VAL A 63 0.79 -6.84 10.02
N ARG A 64 0.58 -8.15 10.09
CA ARG A 64 1.19 -9.14 9.21
C ARG A 64 0.14 -10.14 8.76
N TYR A 65 0.16 -10.46 7.47
CA TYR A 65 -0.71 -11.45 6.85
C TYR A 65 0.12 -12.45 6.04
N ASP A 66 -0.35 -13.70 6.00
CA ASP A 66 0.06 -14.66 4.99
C ASP A 66 -0.84 -14.47 3.76
N LEU A 67 -0.25 -14.47 2.57
CA LEU A 67 -0.93 -14.19 1.32
C LEU A 67 -1.11 -15.46 0.49
N SER A 68 -2.31 -15.64 -0.05
CA SER A 68 -2.63 -16.71 -1.00
C SER A 68 -3.18 -16.16 -2.32
N ASP A 69 -2.95 -16.89 -3.41
CA ASP A 69 -3.57 -16.60 -4.71
C ASP A 69 -5.03 -17.10 -4.79
N ALA A 70 -5.67 -16.88 -5.94
CA ALA A 70 -7.05 -17.31 -6.19
C ALA A 70 -7.25 -18.84 -6.15
N GLN A 71 -6.19 -19.64 -6.23
CA GLN A 71 -6.23 -21.09 -6.09
C GLN A 71 -5.97 -21.53 -4.64
N GLY A 72 -5.78 -20.59 -3.71
CA GLY A 72 -5.47 -20.85 -2.31
C GLY A 72 -4.01 -21.22 -2.04
N ARG A 73 -3.13 -21.12 -3.04
CA ARG A 73 -1.70 -21.40 -2.85
C ARG A 73 -1.07 -20.23 -2.12
N SER A 74 -0.25 -20.52 -1.12
CA SER A 74 0.57 -19.49 -0.46
C SER A 74 1.54 -18.90 -1.48
N VAL A 75 1.63 -17.57 -1.53
CA VAL A 75 2.49 -16.84 -2.48
C VAL A 75 3.36 -15.77 -1.82
N GLY A 76 3.25 -15.61 -0.49
CA GLY A 76 4.07 -14.64 0.24
C GLY A 76 3.45 -14.14 1.54
N THR A 77 3.91 -12.96 1.96
CA THR A 77 3.43 -12.27 3.16
C THR A 77 3.25 -10.78 2.91
N GLU A 78 2.35 -10.18 3.67
CA GLU A 78 2.19 -8.74 3.79
C GLU A 78 2.67 -8.29 5.16
N ASN A 79 3.38 -7.17 5.21
CA ASN A 79 3.72 -6.49 6.44
C ASN A 79 3.41 -5.00 6.29
N ALA A 80 2.54 -4.47 7.14
CA ALA A 80 2.24 -3.04 7.17
C ALA A 80 2.67 -2.43 8.51
N HIS A 81 3.27 -1.25 8.42
CA HIS A 81 3.60 -0.41 9.56
C HIS A 81 2.72 0.84 9.49
N CYS A 82 2.02 1.11 10.58
CA CYS A 82 0.97 2.11 10.65
C CYS A 82 1.27 3.12 11.75
N LEU A 83 1.02 4.40 11.47
CA LEU A 83 1.17 5.51 12.39
C LEU A 83 -0.14 6.31 12.42
N PRO A 84 -0.94 6.19 13.48
CA PRO A 84 -2.03 7.13 13.73
C PRO A 84 -1.45 8.54 13.88
N VAL A 85 -1.93 9.49 13.06
CA VAL A 85 -1.50 10.89 13.15
C VAL A 85 -2.57 11.78 13.79
N ALA A 86 -3.84 11.37 13.68
CA ALA A 86 -4.95 11.99 14.39
C ALA A 86 -5.92 10.91 14.87
N VAL A 87 -6.42 11.06 16.09
CA VAL A 87 -7.36 10.12 16.71
C VAL A 87 -8.50 10.93 17.33
N GLY A 88 -9.73 10.58 16.99
CA GLY A 88 -10.93 11.21 17.50
C GLY A 88 -12.08 10.22 17.69
N LEU A 89 -13.22 10.72 18.15
CA LEU A 89 -14.41 9.91 18.38
C LEU A 89 -14.98 9.33 17.08
N ASP A 90 -14.79 10.05 15.97
CA ASP A 90 -15.28 9.67 14.64
C ASP A 90 -14.28 8.81 13.84
N GLY A 91 -13.19 8.39 14.49
CA GLY A 91 -12.18 7.49 13.94
C GLY A 91 -10.77 8.04 13.98
N SER A 92 -9.90 7.50 13.15
CA SER A 92 -8.47 7.86 13.16
C SER A 92 -7.95 8.08 11.75
N PHE A 93 -7.11 9.09 11.57
CA PHE A 93 -6.34 9.26 10.35
C PHE A 93 -4.98 8.59 10.52
N VAL A 94 -4.66 7.65 9.64
CA VAL A 94 -3.50 6.77 9.75
C VAL A 94 -2.64 6.91 8.50
N MET A 95 -1.33 7.08 8.70
CA MET A 95 -0.33 6.90 7.66
C MET A 95 0.20 5.46 7.72
N ALA A 96 0.36 4.81 6.57
CA ALA A 96 0.87 3.45 6.54
C ALA A 96 1.86 3.22 5.40
N THR A 97 2.85 2.38 5.67
CA THR A 97 3.76 1.80 4.68
C THR A 97 3.59 0.30 4.69
N LEU A 98 3.63 -0.31 3.52
CA LEU A 98 3.33 -1.73 3.32
C LEU A 98 4.38 -2.37 2.43
N VAL A 99 4.74 -3.59 2.77
CA VAL A 99 5.64 -4.45 2.00
C VAL A 99 4.93 -5.78 1.74
N LEU A 100 4.77 -6.12 0.47
CA LEU A 100 4.42 -7.46 0.03
C LEU A 100 5.72 -8.19 -0.32
N SER A 101 6.03 -9.24 0.43
CA SER A 101 7.14 -10.15 0.12
C SER A 101 6.57 -11.39 -0.53
N LEU A 102 6.64 -11.44 -1.86
CA LEU A 102 6.12 -12.51 -2.70
C LEU A 102 7.24 -13.45 -3.15
N ASP A 103 6.88 -14.65 -3.60
CA ASP A 103 7.85 -15.66 -4.05
C ASP A 103 8.79 -15.18 -5.18
N ASP A 104 8.33 -14.25 -6.01
CA ASP A 104 9.05 -13.73 -7.18
C ASP A 104 9.56 -12.28 -7.01
N GLY A 105 9.47 -11.71 -5.80
CA GLY A 105 10.00 -10.39 -5.48
C GLY A 105 9.22 -9.63 -4.42
N MET A 106 9.58 -8.36 -4.20
CA MET A 106 8.90 -7.50 -3.24
C MET A 106 8.17 -6.36 -3.94
N ILE A 107 7.04 -5.93 -3.36
CA ILE A 107 6.33 -4.69 -3.71
C ILE A 107 6.27 -3.82 -2.45
N THR A 108 6.63 -2.54 -2.60
CA THR A 108 6.49 -1.54 -1.53
C THR A 108 5.37 -0.57 -1.87
N ALA A 109 4.60 -0.14 -0.88
CA ALA A 109 3.51 0.79 -1.06
C ALA A 109 3.33 1.71 0.15
N ALA A 110 2.72 2.88 -0.04
CA ALA A 110 2.43 3.84 1.02
C ALA A 110 1.06 4.51 0.85
N THR A 111 0.47 4.93 1.97
CA THR A 111 -0.85 5.58 2.00
C THR A 111 -1.01 6.49 3.22
N ALA A 112 -2.05 7.30 3.17
CA ALA A 112 -2.70 7.87 4.35
C ALA A 112 -4.22 7.80 4.16
N PHE A 113 -4.96 7.35 5.18
CA PHE A 113 -6.40 7.11 5.08
C PHE A 113 -7.15 7.42 6.37
N GLN A 114 -8.45 7.70 6.22
CA GLN A 114 -9.38 7.74 7.34
C GLN A 114 -9.83 6.32 7.67
N ARG A 115 -9.48 5.82 8.86
CA ARG A 115 -9.97 4.56 9.38
C ARG A 115 -11.38 4.77 9.95
N PRO A 116 -12.43 4.15 9.38
CA PRO A 116 -13.84 4.47 9.65
C PRO A 116 -14.40 3.84 10.93
N LEU A 117 -13.52 3.36 11.81
CA LEU A 117 -13.87 2.66 13.04
C LEU A 117 -13.59 3.58 14.22
N PRO A 118 -14.34 3.46 15.33
CA PRO A 118 -13.98 4.14 16.57
C PRO A 118 -12.49 3.91 16.88
N ALA A 119 -11.84 4.87 17.53
CA ALA A 119 -10.46 4.72 17.98
C ALA A 119 -10.26 3.49 18.89
N VAL A 120 -11.36 2.97 19.45
CA VAL A 120 -11.47 1.70 20.17
C VAL A 120 -11.60 0.55 19.16
N THR A 121 -10.73 -0.45 19.25
CA THR A 121 -10.50 -1.54 18.29
C THR A 121 -11.71 -2.13 17.57
N GLU A 122 -11.46 -2.72 16.40
CA GLU A 122 -12.39 -3.61 15.71
C GLU A 122 -12.77 -4.77 16.64
N PRO A 123 -14.04 -4.87 17.07
CA PRO A 123 -14.48 -6.07 17.75
C PRO A 123 -14.32 -7.25 16.76
N PRO A 124 -13.90 -8.44 17.22
CA PRO A 124 -13.76 -9.62 16.36
C PRO A 124 -15.09 -10.06 15.73
N VAL A 125 -16.23 -9.59 16.24
CA VAL A 125 -17.57 -9.87 15.72
C VAL A 125 -18.20 -8.55 15.25
N GLY A 126 -18.69 -8.54 14.01
CA GLY A 126 -19.39 -7.38 13.45
C GLY A 126 -18.48 -6.22 13.02
N ALA A 127 -17.21 -6.49 12.71
CA ALA A 127 -16.33 -5.50 12.11
C ALA A 127 -16.95 -4.93 10.83
N ARG A 128 -17.01 -3.59 10.74
CA ARG A 128 -17.54 -2.91 9.56
C ARG A 128 -16.58 -3.15 8.39
N GLN A 129 -17.11 -3.61 7.26
CA GLN A 129 -16.34 -3.71 6.03
C GLN A 129 -15.89 -2.33 5.55
N TRP A 130 -14.63 -2.23 5.14
CA TRP A 130 -14.05 -1.01 4.61
C TRP A 130 -12.87 -1.33 3.69
N SER A 131 -12.45 -0.33 2.92
CA SER A 131 -11.29 -0.45 2.04
C SER A 131 -10.48 0.83 2.02
N HIS A 132 -9.24 0.71 1.58
CA HIS A 132 -8.36 1.85 1.33
C HIS A 132 -7.33 1.52 0.24
N VAL A 133 -6.69 2.57 -0.29
CA VAL A 133 -5.78 2.47 -1.44
C VAL A 133 -4.39 2.94 -1.04
N PHE A 134 -3.37 2.18 -1.43
CA PHE A 134 -1.96 2.55 -1.40
C PHE A 134 -1.46 2.89 -2.78
N ALA A 135 -0.52 3.83 -2.84
CA ALA A 135 0.33 4.01 -4.00
C ALA A 135 1.49 3.02 -3.92
N VAL A 136 1.73 2.26 -4.99
CA VAL A 136 2.93 1.42 -5.11
C VAL A 136 4.13 2.33 -5.35
N THR A 137 5.15 2.20 -4.51
CA THR A 137 6.34 3.07 -4.47
C THR A 137 7.61 2.42 -5.02
N GLY A 138 7.55 1.13 -5.36
CA GLY A 138 8.68 0.40 -5.93
C GLY A 138 8.57 -1.11 -5.72
N GLY A 139 9.57 -1.84 -6.20
CA GLY A 139 9.65 -3.28 -6.02
C GLY A 139 11.00 -3.88 -6.43
N THR A 140 11.13 -5.19 -6.23
CA THR A 140 12.32 -5.99 -6.56
C THR A 140 11.92 -7.26 -7.33
N GLY A 141 12.91 -8.01 -7.84
CA GLY A 141 12.62 -9.23 -8.61
C GLY A 141 11.80 -8.92 -9.86
N THR A 142 10.69 -9.64 -10.05
CA THR A 142 9.76 -9.38 -11.17
C THR A 142 9.05 -8.03 -11.06
N TYR A 143 9.19 -7.32 -9.93
CA TYR A 143 8.54 -6.03 -9.66
C TYR A 143 9.52 -4.84 -9.67
N VAL A 144 10.71 -4.99 -10.26
CA VAL A 144 11.63 -3.85 -10.43
C VAL A 144 10.94 -2.75 -11.25
N GLY A 145 10.98 -1.51 -10.72
CA GLY A 145 10.31 -0.37 -11.34
C GLY A 145 8.78 -0.35 -11.18
N ALA A 146 8.22 -1.22 -10.33
CA ALA A 146 6.78 -1.25 -10.08
C ALA A 146 6.25 0.09 -9.57
N ALA A 147 5.20 0.57 -10.22
CA ALA A 147 4.37 1.69 -9.81
C ALA A 147 2.90 1.31 -10.05
N GLY A 148 1.97 2.07 -9.48
CA GLY A 148 0.53 1.80 -9.60
C GLY A 148 -0.19 1.89 -8.26
N SER A 149 -1.22 1.08 -8.09
CA SER A 149 -2.06 1.11 -6.89
C SER A 149 -2.29 -0.27 -6.30
N LEU A 150 -2.49 -0.30 -4.98
CA LEU A 150 -2.88 -1.47 -4.23
C LEU A 150 -4.11 -1.12 -3.41
N THR A 151 -5.24 -1.76 -3.67
CA THR A 151 -6.46 -1.64 -2.88
C THR A 151 -6.51 -2.79 -1.90
N ILE A 152 -6.74 -2.49 -0.61
CA ILE A 152 -7.04 -3.48 0.41
C ILE A 152 -8.49 -3.34 0.81
N GLU A 153 -9.21 -4.44 0.73
CA GLU A 153 -10.56 -4.61 1.26
C GLU A 153 -10.47 -5.44 2.54
N HIS A 154 -11.15 -5.00 3.60
CA HIS A 154 -11.21 -5.68 4.90
C HIS A 154 -12.60 -6.29 5.09
N PRO A 155 -12.86 -7.50 4.57
CA PRO A 155 -14.14 -8.18 4.74
C PRO A 155 -14.43 -8.57 6.20
N SER A 156 -13.39 -8.86 6.97
CA SER A 156 -13.46 -9.16 8.41
C SER A 156 -12.23 -8.59 9.13
N ARG A 157 -12.16 -8.79 10.45
CA ARG A 157 -11.02 -8.31 11.25
C ARG A 157 -9.70 -8.94 10.82
N ASP A 158 -9.71 -10.22 10.43
CA ASP A 158 -8.49 -11.03 10.27
C ASP A 158 -8.28 -11.50 8.81
N GLU A 159 -9.10 -11.01 7.88
CA GLU A 159 -9.03 -11.32 6.46
C GLU A 159 -8.97 -10.04 5.65
N ASP A 160 -8.07 -10.04 4.66
CA ASP A 160 -7.89 -8.96 3.71
C ASP A 160 -8.01 -9.52 2.28
N VAL A 161 -8.52 -8.71 1.35
CA VAL A 161 -8.45 -8.97 -0.09
C VAL A 161 -7.67 -7.83 -0.74
N LEU A 162 -6.57 -8.18 -1.39
CA LEU A 162 -5.66 -7.23 -2.03
C LEU A 162 -5.84 -7.30 -3.53
N THR A 163 -6.14 -6.15 -4.14
CA THR A 163 -6.06 -5.96 -5.59
C THR A 163 -4.88 -5.04 -5.89
N ILE A 164 -3.91 -5.53 -6.66
CA ILE A 164 -2.71 -4.78 -7.04
C ILE A 164 -2.77 -4.55 -8.54
N ASP A 165 -2.82 -3.28 -8.95
CA ASP A 165 -2.82 -2.86 -10.34
C ASP A 165 -1.50 -2.14 -10.63
N LEU A 166 -0.59 -2.82 -11.33
CA LEU A 166 0.72 -2.26 -11.69
C LEU A 166 0.67 -1.56 -13.04
N THR A 167 1.20 -0.33 -13.08
CA THR A 167 1.42 0.42 -14.31
C THR A 167 2.70 -0.06 -14.99
N ASP A 168 2.67 -0.10 -16.32
CA ASP A 168 3.83 -0.45 -17.11
C ASP A 168 4.89 0.67 -17.03
N PRO A 169 6.17 0.38 -16.71
CA PRO A 169 7.22 1.39 -16.64
C PRO A 169 7.64 1.98 -18.00
N SER A 170 6.99 1.60 -19.11
CA SER A 170 7.34 2.03 -20.48
C SER A 170 6.66 3.30 -21.00
N LEU A 171 6.16 4.17 -20.13
CA LEU A 171 5.61 5.50 -20.50
C LEU A 171 6.62 6.63 -20.31
#